data_AF-A0AAV9CGG5-F1
#
_entry.id   AF-A0AAV9CGG5-F1
#
_cell.length_a   1.000
_cell.length_b   1.000
_cell.length_c   1.000
_cell.angle_alpha   90.00
_cell.angle_beta   90.00
_cell.angle_gamma   90.00
#
_symmetry.space_group_name_H-M   'P 1'
#
loop_
_entity.id
_entity.type
_entity.pdbx_description
1 polymer ?
#
loop_
_entity_poly.entity_id
_entity_poly.type
_entity_poly.pdbx_seq_one_letter_code
_entity_poly.pdbx_strand_id
1 'polypeptide(L)'
;MGLLRNASRTLLGWVEILDQLHLQPAMLKIVKVIFATTIGLIWKERCSRIFRSQSRHKSSLLLHIMETAVIRLSKQPLYAEPCPEIEKTKRNLGIIFVTKKFHDIFFAWDPPPDSWVKCNSDGSLSDDRAGFGALLCDSQGKFLIGQASRVPPASINHLELLGVKSGALLCLQLNLSKVQFATDSTTVTCWLQGRGTVPWTSKRDLIETFESLSHLEDWSISHTYREANAPADLLAARESSLGSTIIYTQDIWTELEDSLLKDKQGTIFKRKIADLTDEENLH
;
A
#
# COMPACT_ATOMS: atom_id res chain seq x y z
N MET A 1 -20.37 -17.68 26.44
CA MET A 1 -19.15 -16.95 26.04
C MET A 1 -17.86 -17.79 26.11
N GLY A 2 -17.69 -18.73 27.05
CA GLY A 2 -16.47 -19.55 27.17
C GLY A 2 -16.18 -20.51 26.01
N LEU A 3 -17.21 -21.14 25.41
CA LEU A 3 -17.06 -22.04 24.26
C LEU A 3 -16.55 -21.34 22.99
N LEU A 4 -17.02 -20.11 22.73
CA LEU A 4 -16.57 -19.30 21.58
C LEU A 4 -15.13 -18.81 21.75
N ARG A 5 -14.71 -18.44 22.97
CA ARG A 5 -13.31 -18.07 23.27
C ARG A 5 -12.34 -19.25 23.18
N ASN A 6 -12.78 -20.45 23.55
CA ASN A 6 -11.96 -21.66 23.40
C ASN A 6 -11.88 -22.12 21.94
N ALA A 7 -12.97 -21.99 21.17
CA ALA A 7 -12.98 -22.24 19.73
C ALA A 7 -12.08 -21.24 18.97
N SER A 8 -12.07 -19.96 19.35
CA SER A 8 -11.20 -18.96 18.73
C SER A 8 -9.72 -19.18 19.08
N ARG A 9 -9.39 -19.56 20.32
CA ARG A 9 -8.02 -19.95 20.71
C ARG A 9 -7.51 -21.19 19.98
N THR A 10 -8.36 -22.20 19.79
CA THR A 10 -7.98 -23.40 19.04
C THR A 10 -7.80 -23.12 17.55
N LEU A 11 -8.65 -22.27 16.95
CA LEU A 11 -8.47 -21.80 15.57
C LEU A 11 -7.17 -21.02 15.37
N LEU A 12 -6.82 -20.10 16.29
CA LEU A 12 -5.55 -19.37 16.27
C LEU A 12 -4.35 -20.32 16.39
N GLY A 13 -4.42 -21.30 17.30
CA GLY A 13 -3.36 -22.32 17.43
C GLY A 13 -3.18 -23.17 16.16
N TRP A 14 -4.25 -23.49 15.43
CA TRP A 14 -4.14 -24.17 14.13
C TRP A 14 -3.51 -23.27 13.06
N VAL A 15 -3.78 -21.97 13.07
CA VAL A 15 -3.12 -21.02 12.15
C VAL A 15 -1.62 -20.97 12.43
N GLU A 16 -1.22 -20.88 13.71
CA GLU A 16 0.20 -20.91 14.10
C GLU A 16 0.90 -22.21 13.69
N ILE A 17 0.26 -23.37 13.89
CA ILE A 17 0.81 -24.68 13.45
C ILE A 17 0.98 -24.73 11.93
N LEU A 18 -0.01 -24.23 11.19
CA LEU A 18 0.06 -24.21 9.72
C LEU A 18 1.14 -23.25 9.22
N ASP A 19 1.33 -22.12 9.90
CA ASP A 19 2.34 -21.12 9.55
C ASP A 19 3.77 -21.60 9.88
N GLN A 20 3.93 -22.58 10.79
CA GLN A 20 5.20 -23.28 11.03
C GLN A 20 5.56 -24.29 9.91
N LEU A 21 4.60 -24.66 9.05
CA LEU A 21 4.92 -25.43 7.86
C LEU A 21 5.64 -24.47 6.90
N HIS A 22 6.93 -24.70 6.64
CA HIS A 22 7.76 -23.93 5.70
C HIS A 22 7.33 -24.10 4.23
N LEU A 23 6.04 -23.90 3.96
CA LEU A 23 5.40 -23.99 2.65
C LEU A 23 5.40 -22.62 1.99
N GLN A 24 5.39 -22.62 0.65
CA GLN A 24 5.10 -21.39 -0.08
C GLN A 24 3.72 -20.82 0.31
N PRO A 25 3.53 -19.48 0.32
CA PRO A 25 2.26 -18.85 0.72
C PRO A 25 1.02 -19.39 -0.01
N ALA A 26 1.14 -19.73 -1.30
CA ALA A 26 0.04 -20.33 -2.06
C ALA A 26 -0.36 -21.71 -1.52
N MET A 27 0.62 -22.56 -1.16
CA MET A 27 0.36 -23.89 -0.59
C MET A 27 -0.30 -23.77 0.78
N LEU A 28 0.17 -22.85 1.61
CA LEU A 28 -0.45 -22.55 2.90
C LEU A 28 -1.90 -22.09 2.74
N LYS A 29 -2.19 -21.24 1.75
CA LYS A 29 -3.56 -20.81 1.41
C LYS A 29 -4.45 -21.99 0.99
N ILE A 30 -3.93 -22.90 0.14
CA ILE A 30 -4.64 -24.13 -0.26
C ILE A 30 -4.99 -24.97 0.97
N VAL A 31 -4.02 -25.22 1.85
CA VAL A 31 -4.24 -26.01 3.08
C VAL A 31 -5.31 -25.35 3.95
N LYS A 32 -5.22 -24.03 4.18
CA LYS A 32 -6.21 -23.28 4.97
C LYS A 32 -7.62 -23.39 4.38
N VAL A 33 -7.77 -23.25 3.05
CA VAL A 33 -9.09 -23.35 2.38
C VAL A 33 -9.65 -24.77 2.43
N ILE A 34 -8.85 -25.80 2.15
CA ILE A 34 -9.29 -27.20 2.20
C ILE A 34 -9.72 -27.56 3.62
N PHE A 35 -8.90 -27.21 4.62
CA PHE A 35 -9.18 -27.48 6.02
C PHE A 35 -10.49 -26.81 6.48
N ALA A 36 -10.63 -25.50 6.25
CA ALA A 36 -11.82 -24.76 6.63
C ALA A 36 -13.08 -25.26 5.91
N THR A 37 -12.98 -25.61 4.63
CA THR A 37 -14.09 -26.16 3.84
C THR A 37 -14.51 -27.54 4.33
N THR A 38 -13.54 -28.39 4.66
CA THR A 38 -13.77 -29.74 5.20
C THR A 38 -14.54 -29.67 6.53
N ILE A 39 -14.04 -28.88 7.49
CA ILE A 39 -14.69 -28.74 8.80
C ILE A 39 -16.11 -28.17 8.65
N GLY A 40 -16.28 -27.11 7.85
CA GLY A 40 -17.57 -26.47 7.66
C GLY A 40 -18.61 -27.39 7.03
N LEU A 41 -18.23 -28.21 6.05
CA LEU A 41 -19.15 -29.13 5.38
C LEU A 41 -19.43 -30.39 6.19
N ILE A 42 -18.46 -30.91 6.94
CA ILE A 42 -18.71 -32.01 7.90
C ILE A 42 -19.71 -31.54 8.96
N TRP A 43 -19.52 -30.33 9.50
CA TRP A 43 -20.47 -29.75 10.45
C TRP A 43 -21.87 -29.61 9.85
N LYS A 44 -21.97 -29.09 8.61
CA LYS A 44 -23.25 -28.93 7.89
C LYS A 44 -23.94 -30.28 7.66
N GLU A 45 -23.18 -31.31 7.28
CA GLU A 45 -23.69 -32.67 7.12
C GLU A 45 -24.20 -33.25 8.44
N ARG A 46 -23.46 -33.06 9.55
CA ARG A 46 -23.90 -33.47 10.89
C ARG A 46 -25.23 -32.84 11.27
N CYS A 47 -25.36 -31.52 11.08
CA CYS A 47 -26.60 -30.80 11.34
C CYS A 47 -27.76 -31.31 10.47
N SER A 48 -27.50 -31.61 9.20
CA SER A 48 -28.50 -32.16 8.28
C SER A 48 -29.04 -33.52 8.76
N ARG A 49 -28.15 -34.39 9.25
CA ARG A 49 -28.55 -35.72 9.76
C ARG A 49 -29.40 -35.62 11.03
N ILE A 50 -29.00 -34.75 11.96
CA ILE A 50 -29.66 -34.63 13.27
C ILE A 50 -31.00 -33.90 13.15
N PHE A 51 -31.05 -32.79 12.41
CA PHE A 51 -32.20 -31.87 12.45
C PHE A 51 -33.11 -31.96 11.22
N ARG A 52 -32.65 -32.60 10.14
CA ARG A 52 -33.40 -32.67 8.87
C ARG A 52 -33.62 -34.10 8.38
N SER A 53 -33.12 -35.10 9.11
CA SER A 53 -33.17 -36.52 8.72
C SER A 53 -32.65 -36.78 7.30
N GLN A 54 -31.76 -35.92 6.81
CA GLN A 54 -31.16 -35.98 5.48
C GLN A 54 -29.69 -36.40 5.63
N SER A 55 -29.26 -37.36 4.82
CA SER A 55 -27.91 -37.92 4.88
C SER A 55 -27.37 -38.14 3.47
N ARG A 56 -26.15 -37.67 3.20
CA ARG A 56 -25.43 -38.00 1.98
C ARG A 56 -24.62 -39.29 2.13
N HIS A 57 -24.33 -39.94 1.02
CA HIS A 57 -23.27 -40.96 0.99
C HIS A 57 -21.90 -40.31 1.22
N LYS A 58 -20.98 -41.06 1.85
CA LYS A 58 -19.64 -40.57 2.20
C LYS A 58 -18.86 -40.08 0.97
N SER A 59 -18.90 -40.82 -0.13
CA SER A 59 -18.25 -40.47 -1.40
C SER A 59 -18.78 -39.15 -1.96
N SER A 60 -20.10 -38.96 -1.96
CA SER A 60 -20.73 -37.71 -2.41
C SER A 60 -20.36 -36.51 -1.54
N LEU A 61 -20.22 -36.71 -0.22
CA LEU A 61 -19.75 -35.66 0.68
C LEU A 61 -18.29 -35.29 0.42
N LEU A 62 -17.41 -36.28 0.21
CA LEU A 62 -16.00 -36.04 -0.12
C LEU A 62 -15.85 -35.29 -1.44
N LEU A 63 -16.59 -35.68 -2.48
CA LEU A 63 -16.60 -34.97 -3.76
C LEU A 63 -17.05 -33.52 -3.58
N HIS A 64 -18.15 -33.30 -2.85
CA HIS A 64 -18.66 -31.96 -2.57
C HIS A 64 -17.66 -31.08 -1.80
N ILE A 65 -16.88 -31.66 -0.87
CA ILE A 65 -15.81 -30.95 -0.16
C ILE A 65 -14.71 -30.51 -1.13
N MET A 66 -14.24 -31.44 -1.99
CA MET A 66 -13.20 -31.16 -2.96
C MET A 66 -13.64 -30.07 -3.96
N GLU A 67 -14.82 -30.23 -4.56
CA GLU A 67 -15.38 -29.25 -5.51
C GLU A 67 -15.52 -27.86 -4.87
N THR A 68 -16.07 -27.79 -3.65
CA THR A 68 -16.25 -26.51 -2.95
C THR A 68 -14.91 -25.85 -2.64
N ALA A 69 -13.88 -26.63 -2.27
CA ALA A 69 -12.55 -26.11 -1.98
C ALA A 69 -11.89 -25.57 -3.26
N VAL A 70 -11.95 -26.32 -4.37
CA VAL A 70 -11.43 -25.90 -5.67
C VAL A 70 -12.12 -24.62 -6.16
N ILE A 71 -13.46 -24.55 -6.10
CA ILE A 71 -14.22 -23.35 -6.49
C ILE A 71 -13.84 -22.14 -5.62
N ARG A 72 -13.55 -22.32 -4.33
CA ARG A 72 -13.10 -21.22 -3.47
C ARG A 72 -11.70 -20.76 -3.82
N LEU A 73 -10.82 -21.69 -4.17
CA LEU A 73 -9.45 -21.39 -4.59
C LEU A 73 -9.40 -20.72 -5.95
N SER A 74 -10.29 -21.08 -6.87
CA SER A 74 -10.35 -20.50 -8.22
C SER A 74 -10.88 -19.07 -8.26
N LYS A 75 -11.48 -18.56 -7.17
CA LYS A 75 -11.98 -17.17 -7.10
C LYS A 75 -10.89 -16.12 -6.96
N GLN A 76 -9.65 -16.53 -6.72
CA GLN A 76 -8.52 -15.61 -6.53
C GLN A 76 -7.25 -16.22 -7.10
N PRO A 77 -6.35 -15.42 -7.69
CA PRO A 77 -5.07 -15.94 -8.17
C PRO A 77 -4.24 -16.51 -7.01
N LEU A 78 -3.58 -17.63 -7.28
CA LEU A 78 -2.61 -18.26 -6.38
C LEU A 78 -1.20 -18.00 -6.91
N TYR A 79 -0.50 -17.06 -6.29
CA TYR A 79 0.86 -16.72 -6.67
C TYR A 79 1.88 -17.66 -6.04
N ALA A 80 2.66 -18.34 -6.86
CA ALA A 80 3.66 -19.31 -6.41
C ALA A 80 4.89 -19.29 -7.31
N GLU A 81 6.05 -19.61 -6.74
CA GLU A 81 7.24 -19.89 -7.54
C GLU A 81 7.18 -21.33 -8.05
N PRO A 82 7.59 -21.60 -9.31
CA PRO A 82 7.57 -22.96 -9.85
C PRO A 82 8.42 -23.90 -9.01
N CYS A 83 7.79 -24.95 -8.49
CA CYS A 83 8.47 -26.05 -7.82
C CYS A 83 7.70 -27.37 -8.03
N PRO A 84 8.32 -28.54 -7.80
CA PRO A 84 7.69 -29.84 -8.01
C PRO A 84 6.35 -29.99 -7.27
N GLU A 85 6.23 -29.44 -6.06
CA GLU A 85 5.04 -29.46 -5.22
C GLU A 85 3.88 -28.66 -5.85
N ILE A 86 4.18 -27.48 -6.41
CA ILE A 86 3.19 -26.64 -7.11
C ILE A 86 2.72 -27.34 -8.38
N GLU A 87 3.64 -27.90 -9.17
CA GLU A 87 3.29 -28.64 -10.40
C GLU A 87 2.48 -29.91 -10.12
N LYS A 88 2.78 -30.61 -9.02
CA LYS A 88 1.98 -31.76 -8.56
C LYS A 88 0.59 -31.32 -8.13
N THR A 89 0.48 -30.21 -7.38
CA THR A 89 -0.80 -29.69 -6.88
C THR A 89 -1.69 -29.18 -8.01
N LYS A 90 -1.10 -28.46 -8.98
CA LYS A 90 -1.73 -28.01 -10.22
C LYS A 90 -2.36 -29.19 -10.97
N ARG A 91 -1.59 -30.25 -11.21
CA ARG A 91 -2.07 -31.47 -11.88
C ARG A 91 -3.18 -32.17 -11.12
N ASN A 92 -3.06 -32.28 -9.79
CA ASN A 92 -4.01 -33.04 -8.98
C ASN A 92 -5.34 -32.32 -8.73
N LEU A 93 -5.31 -31.00 -8.58
CA LEU A 93 -6.49 -30.22 -8.21
C LEU A 93 -7.07 -29.41 -9.37
N GLY A 94 -6.38 -29.34 -10.51
CA GLY A 94 -6.79 -28.52 -11.65
C GLY A 94 -6.78 -27.01 -11.35
N ILE A 95 -5.99 -26.58 -10.37
CA ILE A 95 -5.91 -25.18 -9.93
C ILE A 95 -4.78 -24.47 -10.68
N ILE A 96 -5.04 -23.26 -11.15
CA ILE A 96 -4.06 -22.41 -11.83
C ILE A 96 -3.23 -21.68 -10.78
N PHE A 97 -1.91 -21.71 -10.98
CA PHE A 97 -0.96 -20.88 -10.24
C PHE A 97 -0.40 -19.83 -11.19
N VAL A 98 -0.21 -18.62 -10.67
CA VAL A 98 0.38 -17.49 -11.39
C VAL A 98 1.80 -17.29 -10.89
N THR A 99 2.76 -17.20 -11.79
CA THR A 99 4.14 -16.83 -11.44
C THR A 99 4.27 -15.32 -11.51
N LYS A 100 4.70 -14.68 -10.41
CA LYS A 100 5.05 -13.27 -10.47
C LYS A 100 6.35 -13.14 -11.28
N LYS A 101 6.25 -12.61 -12.50
CA LYS A 101 7.42 -12.12 -13.21
C LYS A 101 7.79 -10.76 -12.65
N PHE A 102 9.08 -10.49 -12.56
CA PHE A 102 9.59 -9.20 -12.14
C PHE A 102 10.52 -8.68 -13.22
N HIS A 103 10.40 -7.40 -13.53
CA HIS A 103 11.38 -6.68 -14.32
C HIS A 103 12.00 -5.56 -13.49
N ASP A 104 13.22 -5.18 -13.86
CA ASP A 104 13.90 -4.05 -13.27
C ASP A 104 13.47 -2.77 -14.01
N ILE A 105 13.04 -1.76 -13.25
CA ILE A 105 12.91 -0.39 -13.75
C ILE A 105 14.03 0.47 -13.17
N PHE A 106 14.41 1.48 -13.94
CA PHE A 106 15.43 2.47 -13.58
C PHE A 106 14.82 3.86 -13.71
N PHE A 107 14.99 4.69 -12.70
CA PHE A 107 14.44 6.04 -12.67
C PHE A 107 15.30 6.94 -11.77
N ALA A 108 15.21 8.25 -11.95
CA ALA A 108 15.84 9.25 -11.09
C ALA A 108 14.78 10.26 -10.64
N TRP A 109 15.12 11.14 -9.69
CA TRP A 109 14.31 12.32 -9.46
C TRP A 109 14.30 13.18 -10.72
N ASP A 110 13.11 13.54 -11.17
CA ASP A 110 12.91 14.32 -12.39
C ASP A 110 12.68 15.79 -12.01
N PRO A 111 13.49 16.74 -12.49
CA PRO A 111 13.25 18.16 -12.25
C PRO A 111 11.97 18.64 -12.94
N PRO A 112 11.27 19.65 -12.40
CA PRO A 112 10.15 20.25 -13.08
C PRO A 112 10.61 21.06 -14.32
N PRO A 113 9.71 21.38 -15.27
CA PRO A 113 10.02 22.28 -16.38
C PRO A 113 10.54 23.64 -15.91
N ASP A 114 11.23 24.37 -16.78
CA ASP A 114 11.64 25.73 -16.47
C ASP A 114 10.43 26.61 -16.09
N SER A 115 10.62 27.50 -15.12
CA SER A 115 9.59 28.33 -14.46
C SER A 115 8.60 27.59 -13.56
N TRP A 116 8.71 26.26 -13.43
CA TRP A 116 7.94 25.48 -12.47
C TRP A 116 8.76 25.13 -11.23
N VAL A 117 8.05 24.90 -10.14
CA VAL A 117 8.59 24.36 -8.89
C VAL A 117 8.03 22.96 -8.66
N LYS A 118 8.85 22.05 -8.13
CA LYS A 118 8.42 20.71 -7.74
C LYS A 118 8.23 20.64 -6.23
N CYS A 119 7.06 20.18 -5.82
CA CYS A 119 6.68 19.96 -4.43
C CYS A 119 6.66 18.46 -4.14
N ASN A 120 7.68 17.95 -3.45
CA ASN A 120 7.70 16.58 -2.96
C ASN A 120 7.10 16.55 -1.55
N SER A 121 6.22 15.60 -1.27
CA SER A 121 5.58 15.44 0.05
C SER A 121 5.47 13.97 0.45
N ASP A 122 5.41 13.73 1.76
CA ASP A 122 5.25 12.39 2.35
C ASP A 122 4.53 12.47 3.71
N GLY A 123 3.91 11.36 4.12
CA GLY A 123 3.37 11.12 5.45
C GLY A 123 4.06 9.92 6.12
N SER A 124 4.50 10.10 7.36
CA SER A 124 5.20 9.05 8.12
C SER A 124 4.35 8.56 9.29
N LEU A 125 4.23 7.24 9.45
CA LEU A 125 3.55 6.60 10.57
C LEU A 125 4.40 5.45 11.11
N SER A 126 4.81 5.53 12.38
CA SER A 126 5.38 4.44 13.17
C SER A 126 4.56 4.20 14.43
N ASP A 127 4.93 3.18 15.22
CA ASP A 127 4.18 2.77 16.41
C ASP A 127 3.89 3.90 17.41
N ASP A 128 4.78 4.89 17.48
CA ASP A 128 4.79 5.97 18.46
C ASP A 128 4.83 7.39 17.83
N ARG A 129 4.91 7.47 16.50
CA ARG A 129 5.11 8.74 15.79
C ARG A 129 4.23 8.82 14.55
N ALA A 130 3.69 10.01 14.33
CA ALA A 130 3.00 10.37 13.11
C ALA A 130 3.47 11.77 12.70
N GLY A 131 3.74 11.94 11.43
CA GLY A 131 4.23 13.20 10.90
C GLY A 131 3.97 13.31 9.41
N PHE A 132 4.22 14.49 8.88
CA PHE A 132 4.18 14.75 7.45
C PHE A 132 5.23 15.80 7.11
N GLY A 133 5.66 15.78 5.85
CA GLY A 133 6.68 16.67 5.34
C GLY A 133 6.38 17.09 3.92
N ALA A 134 6.87 18.27 3.56
CA ALA A 134 6.86 18.74 2.18
C ALA A 134 8.10 19.60 1.93
N LEU A 135 8.60 19.59 0.71
CA LEU A 135 9.67 20.48 0.27
C LEU A 135 9.46 20.97 -1.16
N LEU A 136 10.01 22.13 -1.45
CA LEU A 136 9.96 22.78 -2.75
C LEU A 136 11.37 22.88 -3.33
N CYS A 137 11.52 22.41 -4.57
CA CYS A 137 12.74 22.56 -5.36
C CYS A 137 12.44 23.25 -6.70
N ASP A 138 13.34 24.11 -7.16
CA ASP A 138 13.22 24.73 -8.49
C ASP A 138 13.61 23.76 -9.63
N SER A 139 13.53 24.24 -10.89
CA SER A 139 13.90 23.45 -12.08
C SER A 139 15.38 23.05 -12.15
N GLN A 140 16.24 23.64 -11.31
CA GLN A 140 17.67 23.31 -11.20
C GLN A 140 17.96 22.38 -10.01
N GLY A 141 16.92 21.85 -9.37
CA GLY A 141 17.04 21.00 -8.18
C GLY A 141 17.55 21.76 -6.96
N LYS A 142 17.43 23.10 -6.93
CA LYS A 142 17.78 23.90 -5.75
C LYS A 142 16.64 23.84 -4.75
N PHE A 143 16.96 23.43 -3.52
CA PHE A 143 16.05 23.51 -2.38
C PHE A 143 15.66 24.97 -2.10
N LEU A 144 14.34 25.23 -2.01
CA LEU A 144 13.78 26.54 -1.74
C LEU A 144 13.29 26.65 -0.30
N ILE A 145 12.47 25.69 0.13
CA ILE A 145 11.89 25.63 1.46
C ILE A 145 11.41 24.20 1.74
N GLY A 146 11.38 23.81 3.01
CA GLY A 146 10.83 22.55 3.47
C GLY A 146 10.08 22.71 4.79
N GLN A 147 9.16 21.80 5.06
CA GLN A 147 8.40 21.72 6.30
C GLN A 147 8.43 20.30 6.82
N ALA A 148 8.57 20.17 8.14
CA ALA A 148 8.34 18.95 8.89
C ALA A 148 7.37 19.22 10.04
N SER A 149 6.38 18.34 10.21
CA SER A 149 5.38 18.48 11.27
C SER A 149 5.13 17.15 11.96
N ARG A 150 5.13 17.15 13.30
CA ARG A 150 4.70 16.00 14.11
C ARG A 150 3.27 16.21 14.58
N VAL A 151 2.43 15.21 14.37
CA VAL A 151 1.00 15.26 14.68
C VAL A 151 0.55 14.04 15.49
N PRO A 152 -0.66 14.09 16.09
CA PRO A 152 -1.26 12.89 16.65
C PRO A 152 -1.43 11.79 15.60
N PRO A 153 -1.43 10.50 16.00
CA PRO A 153 -1.64 9.40 15.07
C PRO A 153 -2.91 9.56 14.23
N ALA A 154 -2.76 9.38 12.92
CA ALA A 154 -3.83 9.37 11.93
C ALA A 154 -3.57 8.25 10.92
N SER A 155 -4.53 7.97 10.03
CA SER A 155 -4.28 7.01 8.95
C SER A 155 -3.15 7.50 8.03
N ILE A 156 -2.32 6.58 7.52
CA ILE A 156 -1.22 6.92 6.61
C ILE A 156 -1.66 7.80 5.44
N ASN A 157 -2.78 7.46 4.78
CA ASN A 157 -3.32 8.27 3.66
C ASN A 157 -3.70 9.71 4.06
N HIS A 158 -4.06 9.94 5.33
CA HIS A 158 -4.35 11.28 5.84
C HIS A 158 -3.04 12.04 6.06
N LEU A 159 -2.01 11.42 6.64
CA LEU A 159 -0.70 12.07 6.81
C LEU A 159 -0.09 12.46 5.48
N GLU A 160 -0.21 11.60 4.47
CA GLU A 160 0.20 11.87 3.08
C GLU A 160 -0.54 13.09 2.49
N LEU A 161 -1.87 13.16 2.71
CA LEU A 161 -2.66 14.32 2.31
C LEU A 161 -2.23 15.60 3.04
N LEU A 162 -1.90 15.52 4.33
CA LEU A 162 -1.38 16.66 5.08
C LEU A 162 -0.01 17.12 4.56
N GLY A 163 0.83 16.19 4.08
CA GLY A 163 2.05 16.51 3.36
C GLY A 163 1.78 17.35 2.11
N VAL A 164 0.85 16.92 1.25
CA VAL A 164 0.48 17.69 0.05
C VAL A 164 -0.13 19.05 0.41
N LYS A 165 -1.03 19.09 1.40
CA LYS A 165 -1.65 20.32 1.90
C LYS A 165 -0.59 21.31 2.39
N SER A 166 0.37 20.82 3.16
CA SER A 166 1.53 21.60 3.63
C SER A 166 2.30 22.21 2.45
N GLY A 167 2.61 21.38 1.45
CA GLY A 167 3.23 21.83 0.21
C GLY A 167 2.45 22.94 -0.50
N ALA A 168 1.13 22.79 -0.62
CA ALA A 168 0.26 23.79 -1.23
C ALA A 168 0.32 25.13 -0.46
N LEU A 169 0.31 25.09 0.87
CA LEU A 169 0.44 26.29 1.70
C LEU A 169 1.81 26.97 1.53
N LEU A 170 2.91 26.20 1.46
CA LEU A 170 4.25 26.74 1.19
C LEU A 170 4.29 27.45 -0.18
N CYS A 171 3.59 26.92 -1.19
CA CYS A 171 3.51 27.53 -2.51
C CYS A 171 2.85 28.92 -2.47
N LEU A 172 1.79 29.06 -1.68
CA LEU A 172 1.13 30.35 -1.47
C LEU A 172 2.03 31.34 -0.72
N GLN A 173 2.74 30.87 0.31
CA GLN A 173 3.68 31.71 1.06
C GLN A 173 4.80 32.27 0.18
N LEU A 174 5.26 31.50 -0.81
CA LEU A 174 6.27 31.92 -1.78
C LEU A 174 5.70 32.62 -3.01
N ASN A 175 4.38 32.85 -3.09
CA ASN A 175 3.69 33.41 -4.26
C ASN A 175 4.05 32.69 -5.57
N LEU A 176 4.11 31.35 -5.55
CA LEU A 176 4.41 30.55 -6.73
C LEU A 176 3.22 30.51 -7.68
N SER A 177 3.50 30.49 -8.99
CA SER A 177 2.45 30.42 -10.02
C SER A 177 2.22 29.01 -10.55
N LYS A 178 3.29 28.22 -10.75
CA LYS A 178 3.21 26.89 -11.40
C LYS A 178 3.95 25.83 -10.61
N VAL A 179 3.25 24.76 -10.24
CA VAL A 179 3.78 23.74 -9.31
C VAL A 179 3.46 22.31 -9.74
N GLN A 180 4.46 21.44 -9.73
CA GLN A 180 4.27 19.98 -9.88
C GLN A 180 4.34 19.31 -8.50
N PHE A 181 3.24 18.74 -8.03
CA PHE A 181 3.19 17.98 -6.79
C PHE A 181 3.58 16.51 -7.02
N ALA A 182 4.35 15.95 -6.11
CA ALA A 182 4.81 14.57 -6.12
C ALA A 182 4.68 13.93 -4.72
N THR A 183 4.01 12.78 -4.66
CA THR A 183 3.84 11.95 -3.45
C THR A 183 3.99 10.48 -3.84
N ASP A 184 4.50 9.63 -2.96
CA ASP A 184 4.51 8.17 -3.15
C ASP A 184 3.17 7.51 -2.78
N SER A 185 2.17 8.30 -2.39
CA SER A 185 0.80 7.84 -2.19
C SER A 185 -0.02 7.88 -3.48
N THR A 186 -0.21 6.70 -4.09
CA THR A 186 -1.15 6.53 -5.21
C THR A 186 -2.59 6.92 -4.81
N THR A 187 -2.96 6.67 -3.55
CA THR A 187 -4.29 7.01 -3.02
C THR A 187 -4.52 8.52 -3.03
N VAL A 188 -3.58 9.30 -2.48
CA VAL A 188 -3.71 10.76 -2.43
C VAL A 188 -3.62 11.37 -3.83
N THR A 189 -2.76 10.82 -4.70
CA THR A 189 -2.72 11.20 -6.13
C THR A 189 -4.09 11.02 -6.79
N CYS A 190 -4.75 9.87 -6.57
CA CYS A 190 -6.10 9.63 -7.08
C CYS A 190 -7.11 10.66 -6.53
N TRP A 191 -7.09 10.93 -5.22
CA TRP A 191 -8.02 11.88 -4.60
C TRP A 191 -7.90 13.28 -5.20
N LEU A 192 -6.68 13.79 -5.39
CA LEU A 192 -6.44 15.11 -5.98
C LEU A 192 -6.72 15.17 -7.47
N GLN A 193 -6.74 14.03 -8.16
CA GLN A 193 -7.22 13.90 -9.55
C GLN A 193 -8.74 13.70 -9.64
N GLY A 194 -9.48 13.82 -8.53
CA GLY A 194 -10.94 13.64 -8.50
C GLY A 194 -11.39 12.19 -8.63
N ARG A 195 -10.51 11.22 -8.34
CA ARG A 195 -10.77 9.78 -8.44
C ARG A 195 -10.82 9.12 -7.06
N GLY A 196 -11.57 8.02 -6.96
CA GLY A 196 -11.65 7.20 -5.75
C GLY A 196 -12.58 7.75 -4.67
N THR A 197 -12.69 7.01 -3.56
CA THR A 197 -13.52 7.41 -2.42
C THR A 197 -12.64 7.98 -1.31
N VAL A 198 -12.99 9.18 -0.82
CA VAL A 198 -12.26 9.88 0.24
C VAL A 198 -12.94 9.62 1.60
N PRO A 199 -12.21 9.12 2.62
CA PRO A 199 -12.72 8.97 3.98
C PRO A 199 -13.20 10.30 4.55
N TRP A 200 -14.26 10.27 5.36
CA TRP A 200 -14.85 11.49 5.96
C TRP A 200 -13.81 12.33 6.71
N THR A 201 -12.88 11.66 7.41
CA THR A 201 -11.81 12.27 8.22
C THR A 201 -10.85 13.13 7.40
N SER A 202 -10.71 12.85 6.10
CA SER A 202 -9.77 13.54 5.20
C SER A 202 -10.46 14.52 4.25
N LYS A 203 -11.80 14.54 4.20
CA LYS A 203 -12.55 15.40 3.27
C LYS A 203 -12.29 16.88 3.48
N ARG A 204 -12.26 17.33 4.74
CA ARG A 204 -12.02 18.74 5.06
C ARG A 204 -10.63 19.18 4.57
N ASP A 205 -9.60 18.44 4.92
CA ASP A 205 -8.22 18.76 4.50
C ASP A 205 -8.07 18.71 2.97
N LEU A 206 -8.76 17.80 2.30
CA LEU A 206 -8.75 17.75 0.84
C LEU A 206 -9.40 18.99 0.21
N ILE A 207 -10.53 19.45 0.75
CA ILE A 207 -11.20 20.68 0.29
C ILE A 207 -10.28 21.90 0.49
N GLU A 208 -9.71 22.05 1.68
CA GLU A 208 -8.77 23.14 1.99
C GLU A 208 -7.51 23.07 1.10
N THR A 209 -7.10 21.86 0.69
CA THR A 209 -6.01 21.67 -0.28
C THR A 209 -6.42 22.17 -1.67
N PHE A 210 -7.60 21.79 -2.18
CA PHE A 210 -8.10 22.32 -3.47
C PHE A 210 -8.30 23.83 -3.45
N GLU A 211 -8.78 24.41 -2.36
CA GLU A 211 -8.86 25.86 -2.18
C GLU A 211 -7.48 26.50 -2.32
N SER A 212 -6.46 25.95 -1.64
CA SER A 212 -5.08 26.44 -1.76
C SER A 212 -4.55 26.33 -3.19
N LEU A 213 -4.77 25.19 -3.85
CA LEU A 213 -4.34 24.94 -5.23
C LEU A 213 -5.06 25.83 -6.26
N SER A 214 -6.28 26.30 -5.96
CA SER A 214 -7.05 27.17 -6.85
C SER A 214 -6.44 28.57 -7.05
N HIS A 215 -5.47 28.94 -6.21
CA HIS A 215 -4.72 30.20 -6.33
C HIS A 215 -3.49 30.08 -7.24
N LEU A 216 -3.10 28.88 -7.65
CA LEU A 216 -2.01 28.66 -8.61
C LEU A 216 -2.53 28.87 -10.04
N GLU A 217 -1.69 29.41 -10.92
CA GLU A 217 -2.01 29.52 -12.35
C GLU A 217 -2.12 28.14 -12.99
N ASP A 218 -1.21 27.24 -12.62
CA ASP A 218 -1.20 25.86 -13.10
C ASP A 218 -0.60 24.92 -12.05
N TRP A 219 -1.15 23.71 -11.95
CA TRP A 219 -0.59 22.68 -11.10
C TRP A 219 -0.89 21.28 -11.64
N SER A 220 -0.02 20.35 -11.31
CA SER A 220 -0.23 18.92 -11.58
C SER A 220 0.15 18.10 -10.36
N ILE A 221 -0.36 16.87 -10.29
CA ILE A 221 0.07 15.89 -9.29
C ILE A 221 0.38 14.56 -9.95
N SER A 222 1.50 13.97 -9.55
CA SER A 222 1.95 12.67 -10.01
C SER A 222 2.42 11.80 -8.84
N HIS A 223 2.26 10.48 -9.00
CA HIS A 223 2.90 9.53 -8.11
C HIS A 223 4.41 9.49 -8.38
N THR A 224 5.23 9.54 -7.33
CA THR A 224 6.68 9.30 -7.40
C THR A 224 7.04 8.02 -6.65
N TYR A 225 8.11 7.34 -7.05
CA TYR A 225 8.59 6.20 -6.27
C TYR A 225 9.31 6.69 -5.02
N ARG A 226 9.13 5.97 -3.91
CA ARG A 226 9.69 6.31 -2.60
C ARG A 226 11.19 6.61 -2.62
N GLU A 227 11.98 5.89 -3.43
CA GLU A 227 13.43 6.11 -3.57
C GLU A 227 13.75 7.51 -4.11
N ALA A 228 12.94 8.01 -5.04
CA ALA A 228 13.03 9.36 -5.61
C ALA A 228 12.18 10.39 -4.83
N ASN A 229 11.62 10.00 -3.68
CA ASN A 229 10.91 10.87 -2.74
C ASN A 229 11.63 10.98 -1.39
N ALA A 230 12.85 10.45 -1.29
CA ALA A 230 13.58 10.31 -0.03
C ALA A 230 13.72 11.62 0.78
N PRO A 231 13.96 12.81 0.17
CA PRO A 231 14.00 14.05 0.95
C PRO A 231 12.67 14.37 1.68
N ALA A 232 11.52 14.03 1.08
CA ALA A 232 10.22 14.25 1.71
C ALA A 232 9.95 13.24 2.84
N ASP A 233 10.35 11.97 2.65
CA ASP A 233 10.28 10.93 3.70
C ASP A 233 11.10 11.34 4.92
N LEU A 234 12.32 11.86 4.70
CA LEU A 234 13.18 12.38 5.77
C LEU A 234 12.54 13.54 6.56
N LEU A 235 11.83 14.44 5.88
CA LEU A 235 11.07 15.52 6.54
C LEU A 235 9.85 14.98 7.29
N ALA A 236 9.10 14.05 6.70
CA ALA A 236 7.92 13.46 7.33
C ALA A 236 8.27 12.65 8.58
N ALA A 237 9.44 11.99 8.58
CA ALA A 237 9.97 11.22 9.70
C ALA A 237 10.76 12.07 10.71
N ARG A 238 10.87 13.39 10.50
CA ARG A 238 11.71 14.25 11.34
C ARG A 238 11.20 14.28 12.79
N GLU A 239 12.11 14.01 13.72
CA GLU A 239 11.78 14.07 15.14
C GLU A 239 11.58 15.51 15.61
N SER A 240 10.46 15.71 16.30
CA SER A 240 10.11 16.97 16.93
C SER A 240 9.09 16.75 18.06
N SER A 241 8.71 17.83 18.76
CA SER A 241 7.65 17.75 19.78
C SER A 241 6.27 17.62 19.13
N LEU A 242 5.34 16.94 19.81
CA LEU A 242 3.99 16.74 19.30
C LEU A 242 3.30 18.09 19.05
N GLY A 243 2.72 18.28 17.86
CA GLY A 243 2.08 19.53 17.44
C GLY A 243 3.05 20.59 16.93
N SER A 244 4.36 20.31 16.92
CA SER A 244 5.33 21.24 16.35
C SER A 244 5.40 21.13 14.83
N THR A 245 5.61 22.29 14.20
CA THR A 245 5.90 22.44 12.78
C THR A 245 7.19 23.24 12.67
N ILE A 246 8.13 22.72 11.89
CA ILE A 246 9.44 23.33 11.65
C ILE A 246 9.52 23.67 10.16
N ILE A 247 9.89 24.91 9.85
CA ILE A 247 10.13 25.39 8.50
C ILE A 247 11.63 25.52 8.29
N TYR A 248 12.13 24.97 7.20
CA TYR A 248 13.52 24.98 6.79
C TYR A 248 13.66 25.82 5.53
N THR A 249 14.35 26.94 5.61
CA THR A 249 14.75 27.76 4.44
C THR A 249 16.25 27.71 4.19
N GLN A 250 17.02 27.30 5.21
CA GLN A 250 18.47 27.17 5.26
C GLN A 250 18.83 26.21 6.41
N ASP A 251 20.11 25.86 6.54
CA ASP A 251 20.65 25.06 7.66
C ASP A 251 19.92 23.73 7.87
N ILE A 252 19.74 22.97 6.78
CA ILE A 252 19.21 21.61 6.81
C ILE A 252 20.28 20.62 7.30
N TRP A 253 19.86 19.46 7.79
CA TRP A 253 20.80 18.46 8.33
C TRP A 253 21.43 17.61 7.22
N THR A 254 22.61 17.05 7.47
CA THR A 254 23.44 16.37 6.47
C THR A 254 22.71 15.30 5.68
N GLU A 255 21.90 14.47 6.33
CA GLU A 255 21.15 13.40 5.63
C GLU A 255 20.13 13.96 4.61
N LEU A 256 19.52 15.12 4.89
CA LEU A 256 18.63 15.78 3.94
C LEU A 256 19.43 16.43 2.80
N GLU A 257 20.56 17.06 3.10
CA GLU A 257 21.47 17.63 2.09
C GLU A 257 21.97 16.56 1.12
N ASP A 258 22.42 15.42 1.64
CA ASP A 258 22.92 14.30 0.85
C ASP A 258 21.82 13.72 -0.06
N SER A 259 20.58 13.65 0.44
CA SER A 259 19.45 13.18 -0.36
C SER A 259 19.11 14.14 -1.50
N LEU A 260 19.07 15.45 -1.22
CA LEU A 260 18.84 16.48 -2.24
C LEU A 260 19.97 16.54 -3.27
N LEU A 261 21.21 16.31 -2.84
CA LEU A 261 22.36 16.28 -3.75
C LEU A 261 22.27 15.10 -4.72
N LYS A 262 21.82 13.92 -4.26
CA LYS A 262 21.59 12.76 -5.13
C LYS A 262 20.55 13.05 -6.21
N ASP A 263 19.46 13.71 -5.84
CA ASP A 263 18.41 14.12 -6.78
C ASP A 263 18.96 15.11 -7.81
N LYS A 264 19.70 16.13 -7.35
CA LYS A 264 20.34 17.12 -8.23
C LYS A 264 21.38 16.51 -9.18
N GLN A 265 22.06 15.45 -8.76
CA GLN A 265 23.03 14.71 -9.59
C GLN A 265 22.37 13.73 -10.57
N GLY A 266 21.04 13.56 -10.52
CA GLY A 266 20.33 12.60 -11.37
C GLY A 266 20.65 11.15 -11.02
N THR A 267 20.82 10.86 -9.72
CA THR A 267 21.13 9.50 -9.25
C THR A 267 20.06 8.51 -9.70
N ILE A 268 20.48 7.44 -10.38
CA ILE A 268 19.57 6.42 -10.89
C ILE A 268 19.29 5.39 -9.78
N PHE A 269 18.01 5.25 -9.45
CA PHE A 269 17.48 4.21 -8.59
C PHE A 269 17.03 3.00 -9.41
N LYS A 270 17.14 1.82 -8.82
CA LYS A 270 16.71 0.55 -9.40
C LYS A 270 15.61 -0.05 -8.54
N ARG A 271 14.47 -0.38 -9.14
CA ARG A 271 13.36 -1.06 -8.46
C ARG A 271 12.90 -2.28 -9.25
N LYS A 272 12.60 -3.37 -8.56
CA LYS A 272 11.93 -4.54 -9.14
C LYS A 272 10.43 -4.36 -9.07
N ILE A 273 9.75 -4.37 -10.21
CA ILE A 273 8.29 -4.32 -10.29
C ILE A 273 7.76 -5.67 -10.77
N ALA A 274 6.65 -6.12 -10.16
CA ALA A 274 5.97 -7.32 -10.62
C ALA A 274 5.17 -7.01 -11.89
N ASP A 275 5.35 -7.80 -12.94
CA ASP A 275 4.45 -7.81 -14.08
C ASP A 275 3.09 -8.33 -13.62
N LEU A 276 2.07 -7.50 -13.72
CA LEU A 276 0.67 -7.94 -13.65
C LEU A 276 0.23 -8.50 -15.02
N THR A 277 1.11 -9.19 -15.73
CA THR A 277 0.74 -9.91 -16.95
C THR A 277 0.15 -11.24 -16.53
N ASP A 278 -1.18 -11.30 -16.36
CA ASP A 278 -2.03 -12.50 -16.56
C ASP A 278 -3.49 -12.29 -16.08
N GLU A 279 -3.91 -11.10 -15.63
CA GLU A 279 -5.35 -10.86 -15.37
C GLU A 279 -6.19 -10.84 -16.65
N GLU A 280 -5.61 -10.50 -17.81
CA GLU A 280 -6.34 -10.47 -19.10
C GLU A 280 -6.65 -11.85 -19.71
N ASN A 281 -6.06 -12.94 -19.19
CA ASN A 281 -6.32 -14.32 -19.67
C ASN A 281 -7.21 -15.14 -18.72
N LEU A 282 -7.79 -14.50 -17.70
CA LEU A 282 -8.70 -15.10 -16.72
C LEU A 282 -10.12 -14.52 -16.87
N HIS A 283 -10.67 -14.59 -18.08
CA HIS A 283 -12.09 -14.40 -18.37
C HIS A 283 -12.66 -15.57 -19.16
#